data_AF-A0A2P4EVT2-F1
#
_entry.id   AF-A0A2P4EVT2-F1
#
_cell.length_a   1.000
_cell.length_b   1.000
_cell.length_c   1.000
_cell.angle_alpha   90.00
_cell.angle_beta   90.00
_cell.angle_gamma   90.00
#
_symmetry.space_group_name_H-M   'P 1'
#
loop_
_entity.id
_entity.type
_entity.pdbx_description
1 polymer ?
#
loop_
_entity_poly.entity_id
_entity_poly.type
_entity_poly.pdbx_seq_one_letter_code
_entity_poly.pdbx_strand_id
1 'polypeptide(L)'
;MTSTDKPKAADKVSSPLHLLQTLTRTLNEHLTEACEQAVKDAGKALEKLQRQQEKLEDKLRQSEAKLADRTAEDPGKGGGKTRRKIADLQAALLDLKQARSNAENYIQKLEADVRQTLRLAKGLDRIDAQVSQALDRRDAPKPAAKPRSRRAPAKRKPATTKAESQPTTEAN
;
A
#
# COMPACT_ATOMS: atom_id res chain seq x y z
N MET A 1 31.53 -47.87 -20.81
CA MET A 1 31.40 -46.97 -19.64
C MET A 1 31.51 -45.54 -20.13
N THR A 2 30.40 -44.89 -20.43
CA THR A 2 30.37 -43.48 -20.86
C THR A 2 29.83 -42.63 -19.72
N SER A 3 30.73 -42.10 -18.90
CA SER A 3 30.39 -41.11 -17.88
C SER A 3 29.84 -39.86 -18.54
N THR A 4 28.53 -39.65 -18.39
CA THR A 4 27.88 -38.37 -18.68
C THR A 4 28.07 -37.50 -17.45
N ASP A 5 29.16 -36.73 -17.43
CA ASP A 5 29.39 -35.73 -16.40
C ASP A 5 28.57 -34.47 -16.76
N LYS A 6 27.39 -34.39 -16.16
CA LYS A 6 26.53 -33.20 -16.20
C LYS A 6 27.21 -32.16 -15.33
N PRO A 7 27.58 -30.97 -15.83
CA PRO A 7 28.23 -29.98 -15.00
C PRO A 7 27.26 -29.53 -13.91
N LYS A 8 27.56 -29.95 -12.69
CA LYS A 8 26.90 -29.53 -11.46
C LYS A 8 27.07 -28.02 -11.38
N ALA A 9 25.97 -27.29 -11.51
CA ALA A 9 25.95 -25.84 -11.40
C ALA A 9 26.61 -25.46 -10.07
N ALA A 10 27.85 -24.98 -10.16
CA ALA A 10 28.59 -24.44 -9.03
C ALA A 10 27.69 -23.41 -8.34
N ASP A 11 27.59 -23.50 -7.01
CA ASP A 11 26.88 -22.57 -6.15
C ASP A 11 27.30 -21.14 -6.50
N LYS A 12 26.54 -20.51 -7.42
CA LYS A 12 26.75 -19.12 -7.80
C LYS A 12 26.38 -18.31 -6.58
N VAL A 13 27.39 -17.72 -5.94
CA VAL A 13 27.20 -16.60 -5.02
C VAL A 13 26.18 -15.66 -5.67
N SER A 14 25.04 -15.47 -5.02
CA SER A 14 23.93 -14.68 -5.57
C SER A 14 24.45 -13.32 -5.99
N SER A 15 24.35 -13.02 -7.28
CA SER A 15 24.75 -11.71 -7.79
C SER A 15 24.00 -10.62 -7.00
N PRO A 16 24.64 -9.50 -6.64
CA PRO A 16 23.95 -8.41 -5.94
C PRO A 16 22.66 -7.96 -6.64
N LEU A 17 22.58 -8.03 -7.97
CA LEU A 17 21.36 -7.75 -8.73
C LEU A 17 20.26 -8.80 -8.53
N HIS A 18 20.61 -10.09 -8.47
CA HIS A 18 19.63 -11.15 -8.18
C HIS A 18 19.11 -11.02 -6.75
N LEU A 19 19.98 -10.73 -5.79
CA LEU A 19 19.57 -10.50 -4.41
C LEU A 19 18.61 -9.29 -4.31
N LEU A 20 18.93 -8.18 -4.97
CA LEU A 20 18.06 -7.01 -4.99
C LEU A 20 16.69 -7.32 -5.61
N GLN A 21 16.65 -8.12 -6.69
CA GLN A 21 15.41 -8.56 -7.31
C GLN A 21 14.54 -9.35 -6.33
N THR A 22 15.13 -10.37 -5.69
CA THR A 22 14.41 -11.20 -4.72
C THR A 22 13.90 -10.37 -3.55
N LEU A 23 14.75 -9.53 -2.95
CA LEU A 23 14.36 -8.68 -1.81
C LEU A 23 13.26 -7.69 -2.18
N THR A 24 13.31 -7.11 -3.38
CA THR A 24 12.29 -6.15 -3.83
C THR A 24 10.93 -6.83 -3.99
N ARG A 25 10.91 -8.03 -4.56
CA ARG A 25 9.67 -8.82 -4.75
C ARG A 25 9.08 -9.27 -3.42
N THR A 26 9.88 -9.92 -2.58
CA THR A 26 9.40 -10.42 -1.28
C THR A 26 8.95 -9.28 -0.37
N LEU A 27 9.65 -8.15 -0.37
CA LEU A 27 9.22 -6.96 0.37
C LEU A 27 7.87 -6.45 -0.13
N ASN A 28 7.66 -6.36 -1.44
CA ASN A 28 6.41 -5.85 -2.00
C ASN A 28 5.21 -6.79 -1.73
N GLU A 29 5.43 -8.09 -1.85
CA GLU A 29 4.45 -9.13 -1.49
C GLU A 29 4.06 -9.01 -0.01
N HIS A 30 5.03 -9.07 0.90
CA HIS A 30 4.77 -8.98 2.33
C HIS A 30 4.16 -7.64 2.75
N LEU A 31 4.55 -6.54 2.10
CA LEU A 31 3.97 -5.23 2.39
C LEU A 31 2.48 -5.19 2.02
N THR A 32 2.13 -5.76 0.87
CA THR A 32 0.74 -5.82 0.40
C THR A 32 -0.10 -6.71 1.33
N GLU A 33 0.38 -7.91 1.62
CA GLU A 33 -0.29 -8.84 2.55
C GLU A 33 -0.46 -8.23 3.95
N ALA A 34 0.57 -7.57 4.48
CA ALA A 34 0.52 -6.91 5.79
C ALA A 34 -0.52 -5.78 5.81
N CYS A 35 -0.61 -4.99 4.73
CA CYS A 35 -1.61 -3.93 4.61
C CYS A 35 -3.04 -4.48 4.60
N GLU A 36 -3.29 -5.52 3.80
CA GLU A 36 -4.60 -6.19 3.74
C GLU A 36 -4.99 -6.80 5.09
N GLN A 37 -4.04 -7.48 5.72
CA GLN A 37 -4.23 -8.12 7.02
C GLN A 37 -4.50 -7.10 8.13
N ALA A 38 -3.81 -5.95 8.12
CA ALA A 38 -4.04 -4.88 9.09
C ALA A 38 -5.47 -4.33 9.03
N VAL A 39 -5.99 -4.07 7.83
CA VAL A 39 -7.39 -3.63 7.63
C VAL A 39 -8.36 -4.71 8.09
N LYS A 40 -8.11 -5.97 7.72
CA LYS A 40 -8.95 -7.11 8.10
C LYS A 40 -9.03 -7.28 9.62
N ASP A 41 -7.92 -7.16 10.32
CA ASP A 41 -7.90 -7.32 11.77
C ASP A 41 -8.53 -6.14 12.50
N ALA A 42 -8.38 -4.92 11.98
CA ALA A 42 -9.12 -3.76 12.48
C ALA A 42 -10.64 -3.94 12.28
N GLY A 43 -11.08 -4.46 11.13
CA GLY A 43 -12.48 -4.81 10.87
C GLY A 43 -13.03 -5.85 11.85
N LYS A 44 -12.28 -6.94 12.11
CA LYS A 44 -12.67 -7.94 13.13
C LYS A 44 -12.78 -7.33 14.54
N ALA A 45 -11.92 -6.37 14.88
CA ALA A 45 -12.01 -5.68 16.17
C ALA A 45 -13.30 -4.85 16.26
N LEU A 46 -13.69 -4.16 15.17
CA LEU A 46 -14.95 -3.43 15.10
C LEU A 46 -16.17 -4.36 15.21
N GLU A 47 -16.16 -5.49 14.52
CA GLU A 47 -17.24 -6.50 14.63
C GLU A 47 -17.41 -7.00 16.07
N LYS A 48 -16.32 -7.15 16.83
CA LYS A 48 -16.39 -7.53 18.25
C LYS A 48 -17.12 -6.46 19.08
N LEU A 49 -16.84 -5.19 18.83
CA LEU A 49 -17.52 -4.07 19.51
C LEU A 49 -19.01 -4.04 19.15
N GLN A 50 -19.38 -4.27 17.89
CA GLN A 50 -20.77 -4.35 17.44
C GLN A 50 -21.52 -5.49 18.14
N ARG A 51 -20.92 -6.68 18.21
CA ARG A 51 -21.50 -7.83 18.93
C ARG A 51 -21.65 -7.58 20.43
N GLN A 52 -20.71 -6.83 21.04
CA GLN A 52 -20.84 -6.42 22.44
C GLN A 52 -22.01 -5.43 22.62
N GLN A 53 -22.22 -4.55 21.65
CA GLN A 53 -23.30 -3.56 21.68
C GLN A 53 -24.65 -4.25 21.59
N GLU A 54 -24.84 -5.14 20.61
CA GLU A 54 -26.06 -5.94 20.45
C GLU A 54 -26.39 -6.71 21.75
N LYS A 55 -25.39 -7.37 22.35
CA LYS A 55 -25.57 -8.10 23.62
C LYS A 55 -25.98 -7.20 24.78
N LEU A 56 -25.46 -5.98 24.86
CA LEU A 56 -25.84 -5.03 25.91
C LEU A 56 -27.23 -4.45 25.66
N GLU A 57 -27.57 -4.15 24.41
CA GLU A 57 -28.92 -3.71 24.03
C GLU A 57 -29.97 -4.79 24.33
N ASP A 58 -29.69 -6.05 24.04
CA ASP A 58 -30.61 -7.16 24.38
C ASP A 58 -30.79 -7.31 25.89
N LYS A 59 -29.71 -7.20 26.67
CA LYS A 59 -29.77 -7.22 28.14
C LYS A 59 -30.54 -6.02 28.70
N LEU A 60 -30.43 -4.87 28.05
CA LEU A 60 -31.16 -3.66 28.41
C LEU A 60 -32.66 -3.88 28.18
N ARG A 61 -33.06 -4.27 26.97
CA ARG A 61 -34.46 -4.59 26.62
C ARG A 61 -35.07 -5.62 27.58
N GLN A 62 -34.34 -6.69 27.90
CA GLN A 62 -34.81 -7.70 28.87
C GLN A 62 -34.94 -7.14 30.29
N SER A 63 -34.08 -6.22 30.70
CA SER A 63 -34.15 -5.59 32.03
C SER A 63 -35.28 -4.58 32.12
N GLU A 64 -35.55 -3.85 31.04
CA GLU A 64 -36.67 -2.92 30.90
C GLU A 64 -38.01 -3.66 30.90
N ALA A 65 -38.14 -4.76 30.14
CA ALA A 65 -39.32 -5.62 30.17
C ALA A 65 -39.60 -6.14 31.59
N LYS A 66 -38.57 -6.66 32.28
CA LYS A 66 -38.69 -7.11 33.69
C LYS A 66 -39.06 -6.00 34.66
N LEU A 67 -38.66 -4.76 34.38
CA LEU A 67 -39.07 -3.61 35.19
C LEU A 67 -40.55 -3.32 34.96
N ALA A 68 -40.99 -3.32 33.70
CA ALA A 68 -42.38 -3.09 33.31
C ALA A 68 -43.33 -4.13 33.92
N ASP A 69 -43.00 -5.42 33.83
CA ASP A 69 -43.79 -6.51 34.41
C ASP A 69 -43.97 -6.33 35.93
N ARG A 70 -42.87 -6.05 36.65
CA ARG A 70 -42.91 -5.82 38.10
C ARG A 70 -43.75 -4.61 38.50
N THR A 71 -43.66 -3.53 37.73
CA THR A 71 -44.47 -2.32 38.00
C THR A 71 -45.94 -2.52 37.70
N ALA A 72 -46.29 -3.43 36.78
CA ALA A 72 -47.67 -3.79 36.49
C ALA A 72 -48.27 -4.69 37.58
N GLU A 73 -47.47 -5.62 38.14
CA GLU A 73 -47.90 -6.52 39.23
C GLU A 73 -48.01 -5.82 40.59
N ASP A 74 -47.03 -4.99 40.96
CA ASP A 74 -47.00 -4.30 42.27
C ASP A 74 -46.31 -2.93 42.16
N PRO A 75 -47.06 -1.85 41.86
CA PRO A 75 -46.49 -0.51 41.67
C PRO A 75 -45.85 0.07 42.95
N GLY A 76 -46.09 -0.52 44.13
CA GLY A 76 -45.57 -0.03 45.41
C GLY A 76 -44.22 -0.63 45.82
N LYS A 77 -43.75 -1.72 45.19
CA LYS A 77 -42.61 -2.50 45.70
C LYS A 77 -41.42 -2.58 44.73
N GLY A 78 -40.30 -1.98 45.13
CA GLY A 78 -38.96 -2.55 44.93
C GLY A 78 -38.45 -2.74 43.48
N GLY A 79 -38.63 -1.76 42.60
CA GLY A 79 -37.95 -1.74 41.28
C GLY A 79 -36.51 -1.19 41.29
N GLY A 80 -36.02 -0.69 42.43
CA GLY A 80 -34.76 0.08 42.52
C GLY A 80 -33.52 -0.68 42.03
N LYS A 81 -33.41 -1.98 42.34
CA LYS A 81 -32.28 -2.81 41.87
C LYS A 81 -32.29 -2.99 40.34
N THR A 82 -33.47 -3.18 39.74
CA THR A 82 -33.61 -3.31 38.28
C THR A 82 -33.34 -1.97 37.59
N ARG A 83 -33.83 -0.85 38.13
CA ARG A 83 -33.52 0.50 37.62
C ARG A 83 -32.03 0.80 37.68
N ARG A 84 -31.36 0.45 38.77
CA ARG A 84 -29.89 0.58 38.88
C ARG A 84 -29.18 -0.24 37.82
N LYS A 85 -29.58 -1.50 37.62
CA LYS A 85 -29.02 -2.34 36.55
C LYS A 85 -29.25 -1.76 35.15
N ILE A 86 -30.42 -1.18 34.89
CA ILE A 86 -30.72 -0.49 33.63
C ILE A 86 -29.77 0.71 33.45
N ALA A 87 -29.57 1.53 34.48
CA ALA A 87 -28.64 2.66 34.44
C ALA A 87 -27.19 2.20 34.18
N ASP A 88 -26.74 1.13 34.84
CA ASP A 88 -25.40 0.56 34.62
C ASP A 88 -25.24 0.04 33.17
N LEU A 89 -26.26 -0.60 32.61
CA LEU A 89 -26.27 -1.06 31.21
C LEU A 89 -26.28 0.10 30.21
N GLN A 90 -27.02 1.17 30.49
CA GLN A 90 -27.03 2.38 29.67
C GLN A 90 -25.68 3.09 29.68
N ALA A 91 -25.03 3.21 30.85
CA ALA A 91 -23.68 3.76 30.96
C ALA A 91 -22.67 2.94 30.14
N ALA A 92 -22.69 1.61 30.29
CA ALA A 92 -21.82 0.72 29.50
C ALA A 92 -22.07 0.82 27.98
N LEU A 93 -23.31 1.05 27.55
CA LEU A 93 -23.64 1.28 26.15
C LEU A 93 -23.07 2.61 25.63
N LEU A 94 -23.06 3.67 26.44
CA LEU A 94 -22.43 4.94 26.06
C LEU A 94 -20.93 4.78 25.87
N ASP A 95 -20.25 4.14 26.81
CA ASP A 95 -18.81 3.85 26.72
C ASP A 95 -18.49 3.02 25.47
N LEU A 96 -19.30 2.01 25.18
CA LEU A 96 -19.10 1.16 24.02
C LEU A 96 -19.36 1.89 22.69
N LYS A 97 -20.34 2.79 22.64
CA LYS A 97 -20.57 3.66 21.47
C LYS A 97 -19.39 4.58 21.22
N GLN A 98 -18.79 5.14 22.29
CA GLN A 98 -17.58 5.95 22.16
C GLN A 98 -16.39 5.10 21.66
N ALA A 99 -16.19 3.92 22.23
CA ALA A 99 -15.14 3.00 21.80
C ALA A 99 -15.31 2.60 20.32
N ARG A 100 -16.55 2.35 19.88
CA ARG A 100 -16.88 2.06 18.48
C ARG A 100 -16.57 3.24 17.56
N SER A 101 -16.98 4.45 17.91
CA SER A 101 -16.65 5.65 17.13
C SER A 101 -15.14 5.84 16.99
N ASN A 102 -14.38 5.64 18.09
CA ASN A 102 -12.93 5.69 18.06
C ASN A 102 -12.33 4.63 17.13
N ALA A 103 -12.86 3.41 17.14
CA ALA A 103 -12.42 2.32 16.27
C ALA A 103 -12.72 2.61 14.79
N GLU A 104 -13.91 3.13 14.47
CA GLU A 104 -14.29 3.55 13.11
C GLU A 104 -13.36 4.66 12.59
N ASN A 105 -13.07 5.66 13.42
CA ASN A 105 -12.12 6.72 13.09
C ASN A 105 -10.69 6.19 12.88
N TYR A 106 -10.27 5.21 13.69
CA TYR A 106 -8.96 4.56 13.53
C TYR A 106 -8.88 3.80 12.21
N ILE A 107 -9.92 3.04 11.86
CA ILE A 107 -9.98 2.31 10.59
C ILE A 107 -9.87 3.26 9.40
N GLN A 108 -10.58 4.39 9.40
CA GLN A 108 -10.49 5.38 8.33
C GLN A 108 -9.05 5.93 8.15
N LYS A 109 -8.36 6.20 9.25
CA LYS A 109 -6.95 6.62 9.21
C LYS A 109 -6.06 5.51 8.69
N LEU A 110 -6.23 4.29 9.20
CA LEU A 110 -5.48 3.11 8.76
C LEU A 110 -5.65 2.85 7.26
N GLU A 111 -6.86 2.99 6.71
CA GLU A 111 -7.11 2.85 5.27
C GLU A 111 -6.47 3.97 4.44
N ALA A 112 -6.38 5.19 4.97
CA ALA A 112 -5.63 6.27 4.33
C ALA A 112 -4.12 5.96 4.32
N ASP A 113 -3.57 5.49 5.44
CA ASP A 113 -2.17 5.13 5.58
C ASP A 113 -1.81 3.94 4.70
N VAL A 114 -2.67 2.91 4.60
CA VAL A 114 -2.51 1.78 3.69
C VAL A 114 -2.49 2.26 2.23
N ARG A 115 -3.43 3.12 1.81
CA ARG A 115 -3.43 3.68 0.45
C ARG A 115 -2.16 4.47 0.16
N GLN A 116 -1.68 5.27 1.11
CA GLN A 116 -0.44 6.02 0.98
C GLN A 116 0.77 5.07 0.89
N THR A 117 0.81 4.05 1.73
CA THR A 117 1.87 3.04 1.77
C THR A 117 1.97 2.30 0.43
N LEU A 118 0.85 1.81 -0.09
CA LEU A 118 0.81 1.12 -1.39
C LEU A 118 1.15 2.06 -2.55
N ARG A 119 0.82 3.35 -2.46
CA ARG A 119 1.25 4.34 -3.45
C ARG A 119 2.78 4.49 -3.47
N LEU A 120 3.42 4.53 -2.30
CA LEU A 120 4.88 4.60 -2.17
C LEU A 120 5.53 3.29 -2.63
N ALA A 121 4.91 2.14 -2.32
CA ALA A 121 5.36 0.81 -2.70
C ALA A 121 5.47 0.59 -4.21
N LYS A 122 4.75 1.36 -5.05
CA LYS A 122 4.95 1.37 -6.53
C LYS A 122 6.40 1.68 -6.94
N GLY A 123 7.20 2.28 -6.06
CA GLY A 123 8.64 2.42 -6.26
C GLY A 123 9.38 1.07 -6.33
N LEU A 124 8.91 0.06 -5.59
CA LEU A 124 9.46 -1.29 -5.60
C LEU A 124 9.26 -1.96 -6.97
N ASP A 125 8.09 -1.82 -7.60
CA ASP A 125 7.85 -2.33 -8.95
C ASP A 125 8.81 -1.72 -9.98
N ARG A 126 9.11 -0.43 -9.83
CA ARG A 126 10.08 0.27 -10.70
C ARG A 126 11.48 -0.27 -10.49
N ILE A 127 11.87 -0.53 -9.24
CA ILE A 127 13.16 -1.13 -8.92
C ILE A 127 13.25 -2.54 -9.51
N ASP A 128 12.22 -3.38 -9.36
CA ASP A 128 12.18 -4.72 -9.95
C ASP A 128 12.35 -4.68 -11.49
N ALA A 129 11.67 -3.75 -12.15
CA ALA A 129 11.80 -3.54 -13.60
C ALA A 129 13.22 -3.09 -14.00
N GLN A 130 13.82 -2.16 -13.25
CA GLN A 130 15.18 -1.68 -13.50
C GLN A 130 16.22 -2.79 -13.28
N VAL A 131 16.05 -3.59 -12.23
CA VAL A 131 16.90 -4.74 -11.93
C VAL A 131 16.78 -5.80 -13.02
N SER A 132 15.55 -6.13 -13.44
CA SER A 132 15.31 -7.07 -14.54
C SER A 132 16.01 -6.61 -15.83
N GLN A 133 15.88 -5.32 -16.18
CA GLN A 133 16.58 -4.76 -17.34
C GLN A 133 18.11 -4.82 -17.19
N ALA A 134 18.65 -4.61 -16.00
CA ALA A 134 20.09 -4.70 -15.75
C ALA A 134 20.61 -6.15 -15.88
N LEU A 135 19.82 -7.12 -15.43
CA LEU A 135 20.10 -8.55 -15.61
C LEU A 135 20.06 -8.95 -17.10
N ASP A 136 19.05 -8.52 -17.84
CA ASP A 136 18.95 -8.78 -19.28
C ASP A 136 20.17 -8.24 -20.06
N ARG A 137 20.61 -7.01 -19.72
CA ARG A 137 21.81 -6.41 -20.32
C ARG A 137 23.09 -7.17 -20.00
N ARG A 138 23.16 -7.81 -18.83
CA ARG A 138 24.31 -8.59 -18.38
C ARG A 138 24.33 -9.96 -19.05
N ASP A 139 23.18 -10.63 -19.13
CA ASP A 139 23.07 -12.00 -19.60
C ASP A 139 23.00 -12.08 -21.14
N ALA A 140 22.57 -11.01 -21.81
CA ALA A 140 22.64 -10.84 -23.26
C ALA A 140 23.35 -9.53 -23.64
N PRO A 141 24.69 -9.44 -23.50
CA PRO A 141 25.43 -8.27 -23.94
C PRO A 141 25.24 -8.14 -25.46
N LYS A 142 24.54 -7.07 -25.88
CA LYS A 142 24.31 -6.78 -27.29
C LYS A 142 25.69 -6.75 -27.99
N PRO A 143 25.91 -7.51 -29.08
CA PRO A 143 27.20 -7.50 -29.75
C PRO A 143 27.54 -6.07 -30.14
N ALA A 144 28.77 -5.64 -29.83
CA ALA A 144 29.24 -4.31 -30.18
C ALA A 144 28.96 -4.07 -31.66
N ALA A 145 28.11 -3.08 -31.96
CA ALA A 145 27.87 -2.68 -33.34
C ALA A 145 29.24 -2.32 -33.93
N LYS A 146 29.62 -3.00 -35.02
CA LYS A 146 30.87 -2.74 -35.75
C LYS A 146 31.04 -1.23 -35.90
N PRO A 147 32.26 -0.68 -35.69
CA PRO A 147 32.48 0.75 -35.82
C PRO A 147 31.98 1.20 -37.19
N ARG A 148 30.95 2.05 -37.18
CA ARG A 148 30.49 2.71 -38.40
C ARG A 148 31.68 3.53 -38.88
N SER A 149 32.33 3.08 -39.96
CA SER A 149 33.36 3.81 -40.66
C SER A 149 32.90 5.26 -40.78
N ARG A 150 33.62 6.17 -40.10
CA ARG A 150 33.43 7.61 -40.25
C ARG A 150 33.68 7.90 -41.72
N ARG A 151 32.60 8.09 -42.49
CA ARG A 151 32.69 8.61 -43.85
C ARG A 151 33.36 9.97 -43.73
N ALA A 152 34.52 10.11 -44.37
CA ALA A 152 35.31 11.33 -44.35
C ALA A 152 34.44 12.53 -44.77
N PRO A 153 34.60 13.72 -44.14
CA PRO A 153 33.86 14.90 -44.54
C PRO A 153 34.20 15.23 -46.00
N ALA A 154 33.18 15.27 -46.85
CA ALA A 154 33.32 15.72 -48.23
C ALA A 154 33.83 17.16 -48.24
N LYS A 155 34.96 17.39 -48.91
CA LYS A 155 35.55 18.72 -49.13
C LYS A 155 34.49 19.64 -49.75
N ARG A 156 34.10 20.68 -49.02
CA ARG A 156 33.35 21.82 -49.56
C ARG A 156 34.28 22.58 -50.52
N LYS A 157 33.82 22.77 -51.77
CA LYS A 157 34.45 23.67 -52.74
C LYS A 157 34.39 25.12 -52.24
N PRO A 158 35.43 25.94 -52.43
CA PRO A 158 35.40 27.35 -52.08
C PRO A 158 34.53 28.12 -53.09
N ALA A 159 33.65 28.97 -52.56
CA ALA A 159 32.91 29.96 -53.34
C ALA A 159 33.82 31.16 -53.61
N THR A 160 33.93 31.54 -54.89
CA THR A 160 34.68 32.69 -55.36
C THR A 160 34.00 34.00 -54.95
N THR A 161 34.80 34.88 -54.37
CA THR A 161 34.54 36.29 -54.09
C THR A 161 34.37 37.10 -55.38
N LYS A 162 33.38 38.02 -55.40
CA LYS A 162 33.50 39.25 -56.19
C LYS A 162 32.70 40.39 -55.53
N ALA A 163 33.33 41.54 -55.58
CA ALA A 163 33.19 42.71 -54.72
C ALA A 163 32.06 43.69 -55.10
N GLU A 164 31.67 44.46 -54.08
CA GLU A 164 31.34 45.90 -54.04
C GLU A 164 30.26 46.51 -54.95
N SER A 165 29.28 47.14 -54.30
CA SER A 165 29.03 48.60 -54.40
C SER A 165 28.07 49.05 -53.29
N GLN A 166 28.55 49.92 -52.39
CA GLN A 166 27.76 50.85 -51.57
C GLN A 166 27.34 52.08 -52.43
N PRO A 167 26.53 53.09 -51.99
CA PRO A 167 26.28 53.51 -50.60
C PRO A 167 24.86 54.07 -50.26
N THR A 168 24.73 54.52 -48.99
CA THR A 168 23.77 55.49 -48.37
C THR A 168 22.30 55.05 -48.22
N THR A 169 21.61 55.23 -47.09
CA THR A 169 21.42 56.48 -46.30
C THR A 169 20.91 56.18 -44.87
N GLU A 170 21.20 57.09 -43.94
CA GLU A 170 20.76 57.16 -42.53
C GLU A 170 19.23 57.30 -42.35
N ALA A 171 18.70 56.90 -41.19
CA ALA A 171 18.13 57.80 -40.17
C ALA A 171 17.09 57.11 -39.27
N ASN A 172 17.35 57.20 -37.96
CA ASN A 172 16.46 57.39 -36.81
C ASN A 172 15.10 56.68 -36.76
#